data_AF-A0A7K1YBG9-F1
#
_entry.id   AF-A0A7K1YBG9-F1
#
_cell.length_a   1.000
_cell.length_b   1.000
_cell.length_c   1.000
_cell.angle_alpha   90.00
_cell.angle_beta   90.00
_cell.angle_gamma   90.00
#
_symmetry.space_group_name_H-M   'P 1'
#
loop_
_entity.id
_entity.type
_entity.pdbx_description
1 polymer ?
#
loop_
_entity_poly.entity_id
_entity_poly.type
_entity_poly.pdbx_seq_one_letter_code
_entity_poly.pdbx_strand_id
1 'polypeptide(L)'
;MGIVKRNDITTGLSGAINKQLVFKQYKHGTVVTKYPDRSKVKLSEKQVAANERFKLAVEYARAILADPEKKAAFAKKLPEGKTVYYAALSEYLKENRG
;
A
#
# COMPACT_ATOMS: atom_id res chain seq x y z
N MET A 1 -17.70 -16.48 1.27
CA MET A 1 -17.12 -15.86 0.06
C MET A 1 -17.76 -16.52 -1.13
N GLY A 2 -18.30 -15.76 -2.07
CA GLY A 2 -18.93 -16.29 -3.28
C GLY A 2 -18.15 -15.85 -4.52
N ILE A 3 -17.92 -16.76 -5.46
CA ILE A 3 -17.35 -16.48 -6.77
C ILE A 3 -18.50 -16.49 -7.77
N VAL A 4 -18.71 -15.37 -8.48
CA VAL A 4 -19.79 -15.26 -9.47
C VAL A 4 -19.22 -15.58 -10.86
N LYS A 5 -19.72 -16.64 -11.51
CA LYS A 5 -19.22 -17.16 -12.80
C LYS A 5 -19.89 -16.54 -14.05
N ARG A 6 -21.15 -16.09 -13.95
CA ARG A 6 -21.90 -15.33 -14.97
C ARG A 6 -22.41 -14.05 -14.35
N ASN A 7 -22.10 -12.90 -14.93
CA ASN A 7 -22.07 -11.66 -14.18
C ASN A 7 -22.77 -10.46 -14.83
N ASP A 8 -23.82 -10.66 -15.61
CA ASP A 8 -24.47 -9.57 -16.37
C ASP A 8 -24.92 -8.37 -15.51
N ILE A 9 -25.30 -8.60 -14.25
CA ILE A 9 -25.78 -7.55 -13.33
C ILE A 9 -24.63 -6.91 -12.51
N THR A 10 -23.53 -7.61 -12.25
CA THR A 10 -22.43 -7.10 -11.40
C THR A 10 -21.12 -6.81 -12.17
N THR A 11 -21.15 -6.94 -13.49
CA THR A 11 -20.03 -6.54 -14.37
C THR A 11 -19.79 -5.03 -14.22
N GLY A 12 -18.57 -4.67 -13.82
CA GLY A 12 -18.18 -3.28 -13.59
C GLY A 12 -18.36 -2.77 -12.15
N LEU A 13 -19.12 -3.48 -11.29
CA LEU A 13 -19.22 -3.12 -9.88
C LEU A 13 -17.88 -3.40 -9.17
N SER A 14 -17.31 -2.39 -8.53
CA SER A 14 -16.08 -2.48 -7.75
C SER A 14 -16.21 -1.64 -6.48
N GLY A 15 -15.48 -2.02 -5.44
CA GLY A 15 -15.48 -1.27 -4.18
C GLY A 15 -16.54 -1.75 -3.18
N ALA A 16 -16.72 -0.95 -2.13
CA ALA A 16 -17.59 -1.28 -1.00
C ALA A 16 -19.01 -0.76 -1.23
N ILE A 17 -20.00 -1.64 -1.14
CA ILE A 17 -21.41 -1.29 -1.15
C ILE A 17 -21.91 -1.26 0.29
N ASN A 18 -22.34 -0.07 0.71
CA ASN A 18 -22.99 0.20 2.00
C ASN A 18 -22.27 -0.36 3.23
N LYS A 19 -20.92 -0.49 3.18
CA LYS A 19 -20.10 -1.15 4.21
C LYS A 19 -20.60 -2.54 4.63
N GLN A 20 -21.33 -3.23 3.76
CA GLN A 20 -21.85 -4.57 3.99
C GLN A 20 -21.15 -5.59 3.08
N LEU A 21 -20.91 -5.20 1.83
CA LEU A 21 -20.30 -6.05 0.80
C LEU A 21 -19.17 -5.32 0.09
N VAL A 22 -18.19 -6.08 -0.37
CA VAL A 22 -17.07 -5.59 -1.19
C VAL A 22 -16.98 -6.46 -2.43
N PHE A 23 -17.05 -5.82 -3.59
CA PHE A 23 -16.85 -6.44 -4.89
C PHE A 23 -15.39 -6.30 -5.29
N LYS A 24 -14.72 -7.43 -5.47
CA LYS A 24 -13.31 -7.51 -5.87
C LYS A 24 -13.24 -8.13 -7.25
N GLN A 25 -12.67 -7.40 -8.21
CA GLN A 25 -12.45 -7.92 -9.56
C GLN A 25 -11.07 -8.58 -9.61
N TYR A 26 -11.06 -9.86 -9.97
CA TYR A 26 -9.85 -10.62 -10.26
C TYR A 26 -9.87 -11.08 -11.71
N LYS A 27 -8.70 -11.45 -12.24
CA LYS A 27 -8.56 -11.99 -13.61
C LYS A 27 -9.49 -13.18 -13.89
N HIS A 28 -9.82 -13.97 -12.86
CA HIS A 28 -10.66 -15.16 -12.96
C HIS A 28 -12.14 -14.94 -12.58
N GLY A 29 -12.56 -13.70 -12.31
CA GLY A 29 -13.95 -13.37 -12.01
C GLY A 29 -14.13 -12.37 -10.87
N THR A 30 -15.39 -12.07 -10.56
CA THR A 30 -15.75 -11.16 -9.46
C THR A 30 -16.01 -11.96 -8.18
N VAL A 31 -15.31 -11.57 -7.13
CA VAL A 31 -15.44 -12.15 -5.79
C VAL A 31 -16.21 -11.17 -4.92
N VAL A 32 -17.28 -11.66 -4.29
CA VAL A 32 -18.06 -10.89 -3.33
C VAL A 32 -17.72 -11.36 -1.92
N THR A 33 -17.26 -10.42 -1.09
CA THR A 33 -16.95 -10.65 0.33
C THR A 33 -17.75 -9.71 1.21
N LYS A 34 -18.08 -10.14 2.44
CA LYS A 34 -18.58 -9.23 3.49
C LYS A 34 -17.55 -8.12 3.73
N TYR A 35 -18.01 -6.91 4.00
CA TYR A 35 -17.12 -5.81 4.37
C TYR A 35 -16.29 -6.23 5.59
N PRO A 36 -14.96 -6.06 5.54
CA PRO A 36 -14.09 -6.50 6.61
C PRO A 36 -14.34 -5.64 7.86
N ASP A 37 -14.83 -6.27 8.93
CA ASP A 37 -14.89 -5.63 10.23
C ASP A 37 -13.50 -5.67 10.88
N ARG A 38 -12.82 -4.52 10.90
CA ARG A 38 -11.49 -4.38 11.50
C ARG A 38 -11.52 -3.81 12.92
N SER A 39 -12.70 -3.59 13.50
CA SER A 39 -12.85 -2.92 14.81
C SER A 39 -12.16 -3.66 15.96
N LYS A 40 -12.12 -5.00 15.90
CA LYS A 40 -11.52 -5.86 16.93
C LYS A 40 -10.13 -6.39 16.56
N VAL A 41 -9.57 -5.96 15.42
CA VAL A 41 -8.28 -6.45 14.95
C VAL A 41 -7.17 -5.75 15.74
N LYS A 42 -6.57 -6.49 16.69
CA LYS A 42 -5.35 -6.06 17.37
C LYS A 42 -4.14 -6.40 16.49
N LEU A 43 -3.27 -5.42 16.27
CA LEU A 43 -2.02 -5.63 15.57
C LEU A 43 -1.09 -6.48 16.45
N SER A 44 -0.44 -7.48 15.85
CA SER A 44 0.67 -8.20 16.48
C SER A 44 1.86 -7.25 16.68
N GLU A 45 2.71 -7.51 17.67
CA GLU A 45 3.96 -6.78 17.90
C GLU A 45 4.80 -6.64 16.63
N LYS A 46 4.89 -7.69 15.81
CA LYS A 46 5.60 -7.65 14.52
C LYS A 46 4.96 -6.68 13.53
N GLN A 47 3.63 -6.58 13.54
CA GLN A 47 2.90 -5.64 12.68
C GLN A 47 3.03 -4.20 13.17
N VAL A 48 3.05 -3.98 14.48
CA VAL A 48 3.31 -2.67 15.08
C VAL A 48 4.72 -2.21 14.72
N ALA A 49 5.73 -3.05 14.95
CA ALA A 49 7.12 -2.73 14.60
C ALA A 49 7.29 -2.45 13.10
N ALA A 50 6.62 -3.20 12.22
CA ALA A 50 6.64 -2.92 10.78
C ALA A 50 6.01 -1.57 10.44
N ASN A 51 4.88 -1.21 11.07
CA ASN A 51 4.23 0.08 10.87
C ASN A 51 5.10 1.24 11.36
N GLU A 52 5.76 1.09 12.51
CA GLU A 52 6.66 2.10 13.07
C GLU A 52 7.87 2.31 12.17
N ARG A 53 8.52 1.23 11.72
CA ARG A 53 9.62 1.30 10.74
C ARG A 53 9.20 2.01 9.46
N PHE A 54 8.01 1.70 8.96
CA PHE A 54 7.48 2.33 7.76
C PHE A 54 7.18 3.83 7.98
N LYS A 55 6.67 4.21 9.16
CA LYS A 55 6.44 5.61 9.52
C LYS A 55 7.76 6.40 9.48
N LEU A 56 8.81 5.87 10.12
CA LEU A 56 10.13 6.49 10.14
C LEU A 56 10.71 6.60 8.71
N ALA A 57 10.52 5.58 7.88
CA ALA A 57 10.94 5.59 6.47
C ALA A 57 10.26 6.72 5.67
N VAL A 58 8.96 6.95 5.90
CA VAL A 58 8.19 8.02 5.26
C VAL A 58 8.68 9.39 5.72
N GLU A 59 8.94 9.57 7.01
CA GLU A 59 9.48 10.82 7.56
C GLU A 59 10.86 11.13 6.96
N TYR A 60 11.74 10.12 6.89
CA TYR A 60 13.04 10.24 6.24
C TYR A 60 12.94 10.63 4.75
N ALA A 61 12.08 9.94 3.99
CA ALA A 61 11.87 10.23 2.58
C ALA A 61 11.31 11.65 2.35
N ARG A 62 10.42 12.12 3.24
CA ARG A 62 9.89 13.49 3.21
C ARG A 62 10.97 14.54 3.53
N ALA A 63 11.84 14.27 4.50
CA ALA A 63 12.96 15.15 4.82
C ALA A 63 13.91 15.32 3.63
N ILE A 64 14.26 14.23 2.94
CA ILE A 64 15.09 14.27 1.71
C ILE A 64 14.41 15.05 0.58
N LEU A 65 13.10 14.93 0.44
CA LEU A 65 12.36 15.70 -0.56
C LEU A 65 12.31 17.20 -0.24
N ALA A 66 12.30 17.57 1.04
CA ALA A 66 12.30 18.96 1.49
C ALA A 66 13.67 19.63 1.27
N ASP A 67 14.77 18.86 1.39
CA ASP A 67 16.13 19.32 1.15
C ASP A 67 16.49 19.27 -0.36
N PRO A 68 16.58 20.41 -1.08
CA PRO A 68 16.84 20.42 -2.53
C PRO A 68 18.21 19.84 -2.91
N GLU A 69 19.23 20.00 -2.06
CA GLU A 69 20.57 19.45 -2.27
C GLU A 69 20.58 17.92 -2.21
N LYS A 70 19.95 17.35 -1.17
CA LYS A 70 19.84 15.89 -1.00
C LYS A 70 18.98 15.29 -2.10
N LYS A 71 17.88 15.96 -2.46
CA LYS A 71 17.03 15.55 -3.57
C LYS A 71 17.81 15.47 -4.90
N ALA A 72 18.64 16.46 -5.20
CA ALA A 72 19.46 16.46 -6.41
C ALA A 72 20.53 15.35 -6.39
N ALA A 73 21.16 15.10 -5.24
CA ALA A 73 22.10 14.00 -5.08
C ALA A 73 21.45 12.62 -5.29
N PHE A 74 20.23 12.43 -4.76
CA PHE A 74 19.47 11.19 -4.98
C PHE A 74 18.96 11.06 -6.41
N ALA A 75 18.51 12.16 -7.03
CA ALA A 75 18.02 12.15 -8.40
C ALA A 75 19.12 11.70 -9.39
N LYS A 76 20.39 12.07 -9.15
CA LYS A 76 21.53 11.63 -9.97
C LYS A 76 21.79 10.12 -9.91
N LYS A 77 21.45 9.47 -8.79
CA LYS A 77 21.63 8.02 -8.60
C LYS A 77 20.44 7.20 -9.11
N LEU A 78 19.38 7.86 -9.59
CA LEU A 78 18.09 7.24 -9.80
C LEU A 78 17.91 6.77 -11.25
N PRO A 79 17.53 5.51 -11.50
CA PRO A 79 17.18 5.07 -12.84
C PRO A 79 15.87 5.72 -13.31
N GLU A 80 15.69 5.82 -14.63
CA GLU A 80 14.50 6.42 -15.23
C GLU A 80 13.21 5.77 -14.70
N GLY A 81 12.20 6.60 -14.42
CA GLY A 81 10.88 6.17 -13.97
C GLY A 81 10.72 5.95 -12.46
N LYS A 82 11.78 6.07 -11.65
CA LYS A 82 11.66 6.08 -10.17
C LYS A 82 11.64 7.52 -9.65
N THR A 83 10.98 7.73 -8.50
CA THR A 83 11.02 9.01 -7.80
C THR A 83 12.00 8.95 -6.62
N VAL A 84 12.61 10.10 -6.29
CA VAL A 84 13.53 10.23 -5.15
C VAL A 84 12.87 9.73 -3.85
N TYR A 85 11.56 9.95 -3.71
CA TYR A 85 10.77 9.46 -2.59
C TYR A 85 10.84 7.94 -2.43
N TYR A 86 10.54 7.18 -3.50
CA TYR A 86 10.52 5.72 -3.43
C TYR A 86 11.93 5.15 -3.25
N ALA A 87 12.97 5.82 -3.77
CA ALA A 87 14.35 5.43 -3.52
C ALA A 87 14.76 5.64 -2.05
N ALA A 88 14.55 6.84 -1.50
CA ALA A 88 14.89 7.15 -0.11
C ALA A 88 14.12 6.24 0.87
N LEU A 89 12.84 5.99 0.59
CA LEU A 89 12.02 5.07 1.39
C LEU A 89 12.55 3.63 1.29
N SER A 90 12.93 3.17 0.10
CA SER A 90 13.48 1.82 -0.08
C SER A 90 14.85 1.66 0.59
N GLU A 91 15.70 2.69 0.52
CA GLU A 91 17.02 2.70 1.15
C GLU A 91 16.88 2.58 2.66
N TYR A 92 16.05 3.44 3.28
CA TYR A 92 15.79 3.39 4.72
C TYR A 92 15.24 2.02 5.18
N LEU A 93 14.30 1.44 4.42
CA LEU A 93 13.72 0.13 4.75
C LEU A 93 14.71 -1.03 4.56
N LYS A 94 15.68 -0.90 3.64
CA LYS A 94 16.73 -1.91 3.44
C LYS A 94 17.79 -1.84 4.53
N GLU A 95 18.17 -0.64 4.94
CA GLU A 95 19.16 -0.42 5.99
C GLU A 95 18.63 -0.81 7.37
N ASN A 96 17.35 -0.54 7.64
CA ASN A 96 16.68 -0.89 8.91
C ASN A 96 16.00 -2.27 8.87
N ARG A 97 16.54 -3.20 8.08
CA ARG A 97 15.99 -4.55 7.94
C ARG A 97 16.47 -5.42 9.10
N GLY A 98 15.79 -5.29 10.24
CA GLY A 98 15.89 -6.24 11.37
C GLY A 98 15.21 -7.55 11.06
#